data_AF-A0AA42I382-F1
#
_entry.id   AF-A0AA42I382-F1
#
_cell.length_a   1.000
_cell.length_b   1.000
_cell.length_c   1.000
_cell.angle_alpha   90.00
_cell.angle_beta   90.00
_cell.angle_gamma   90.00
#
_symmetry.space_group_name_H-M   'P 1'
#
loop_
_entity.id
_entity.type
_entity.pdbx_description
1 polymer ?
#
loop_
_entity_poly.entity_id
_entity_poly.type
_entity_poly.pdbx_seq_one_letter_code
_entity_poly.pdbx_strand_id
1 'polypeptide(L)'
;MAHLRAKWRKILTKRFDYFFQKSPECGQRMELVIDCILQGLESIFLIFSELKDTQFNAQVMHDDVGIYSQRMAEMLFYYQLLGMGFDEIRSDDAGPDFIAMSNGETFCFEVVTPTPQSDVRNLIEQRRLEPEDRDAVFRERLLSVTSAIRSKLDQFERHKAAGHVPDGAHYIIVINDSMLLPYSQPWYGVLSELCFGDSTLPISVDATIGSGDLDFSDLRGEASSGDGEIQCQSVTMRSSYGVSVNGGEVSTPEESWVRLRMRKKIPTRKNTDTIDVDIIESVGVAAIYQITLREDLMFFHSFKAHQQVKPPSALISSVKTRDVVRKSLFATSMYAKDEALVQPHMSSARLFGFEPDEYNNSAVYKYFFVPYLKGGEFYQAPQGVG
;
A
#
# COMPACT_ATOMS: atom_id res chain seq x y z
N MET A 1 -0.46 -26.44 -8.47
CA MET A 1 0.70 -25.61 -8.91
C MET A 1 0.68 -25.19 -10.37
N ALA A 2 0.52 -26.09 -11.35
CA ALA A 2 0.56 -25.73 -12.77
C ALA A 2 -0.38 -24.57 -13.16
N HIS A 3 -1.63 -24.60 -12.68
CA HIS A 3 -2.60 -23.52 -12.90
C HIS A 3 -2.12 -22.15 -12.36
N LEU A 4 -1.66 -22.11 -11.10
CA LEU A 4 -1.15 -20.88 -10.49
C LEU A 4 0.09 -20.34 -11.21
N ARG A 5 1.04 -21.21 -11.60
CA ARG A 5 2.20 -20.80 -12.40
C ARG A 5 1.78 -20.17 -13.74
N ALA A 6 0.78 -20.73 -14.41
CA ALA A 6 0.25 -20.17 -15.66
C ALA A 6 -0.42 -18.80 -15.44
N LYS A 7 -1.19 -18.66 -14.36
CA LYS A 7 -1.84 -17.39 -13.97
C LYS A 7 -0.80 -16.31 -13.65
N TRP A 8 0.18 -16.60 -12.80
CA TRP A 8 1.28 -15.70 -12.48
C TRP A 8 2.07 -15.30 -13.72
N ARG A 9 2.41 -16.25 -14.60
CA ARG A 9 3.09 -15.95 -15.86
C ARG A 9 2.29 -14.95 -16.68
N LYS A 10 0.99 -15.19 -16.88
CA LYS A 10 0.10 -14.28 -17.64
C LYS A 10 0.11 -12.87 -17.06
N ILE A 11 0.06 -12.73 -15.74
CA ILE A 11 0.12 -11.42 -15.05
C ILE A 11 1.47 -10.76 -15.28
N LEU A 12 2.57 -11.47 -15.06
CA LEU A 12 3.93 -10.96 -15.18
C LEU A 12 4.28 -10.58 -16.62
N THR A 13 3.91 -11.40 -17.61
CA THR A 13 4.10 -11.08 -19.03
C THR A 13 3.35 -9.82 -19.42
N LYS A 14 2.13 -9.61 -18.89
CA LYS A 14 1.37 -8.37 -19.13
C LYS A 14 2.06 -7.16 -18.50
N ARG A 15 2.53 -7.27 -17.25
CA ARG A 15 3.21 -6.16 -16.55
C ARG A 15 4.56 -5.82 -17.21
N PHE A 16 5.34 -6.81 -17.63
CA PHE A 16 6.67 -6.59 -18.22
C PHE A 16 6.68 -6.52 -19.75
N ASP A 17 5.53 -6.31 -20.40
CA ASP A 17 5.34 -6.25 -21.86
C ASP A 17 6.34 -5.30 -22.56
N TYR A 18 6.68 -4.18 -21.91
CA TYR A 18 7.69 -3.25 -22.39
C TYR A 18 9.03 -3.93 -22.76
N PHE A 19 9.50 -4.88 -21.94
CA PHE A 19 10.79 -5.54 -22.16
C PHE A 19 10.73 -6.60 -23.26
N PHE A 20 9.57 -7.25 -23.43
CA PHE A 20 9.34 -8.18 -24.54
C PHE A 20 9.31 -7.47 -25.89
N GLN A 21 8.76 -6.25 -25.92
CA GLN A 21 8.68 -5.44 -27.14
C GLN A 21 9.99 -4.69 -27.46
N LYS A 22 10.94 -4.62 -26.52
CA LYS A 22 12.14 -3.78 -26.66
C LYS A 22 13.16 -4.36 -27.65
N SER A 23 13.50 -5.65 -27.52
CA SER A 23 14.33 -6.40 -28.46
C SER A 23 14.20 -7.91 -28.19
N PRO A 24 14.52 -8.79 -29.17
CA PRO A 24 14.48 -10.24 -28.96
C PRO A 24 15.33 -10.71 -27.77
N GLU A 25 16.53 -10.15 -27.58
CA GLU A 25 17.45 -10.52 -26.49
C GLU A 25 16.90 -10.07 -25.13
N CYS A 26 16.27 -8.89 -25.09
CA CYS A 26 15.61 -8.38 -23.89
C CYS A 26 14.42 -9.28 -23.49
N GLY A 27 13.62 -9.71 -24.47
CA GLY A 27 12.52 -10.65 -24.27
C GLY A 27 13.00 -12.02 -23.76
N GLN A 28 14.02 -12.60 -24.38
CA GLN A 28 14.62 -13.87 -23.94
C GLN A 28 15.14 -13.77 -22.50
N ARG A 29 15.80 -12.67 -22.16
CA ARG A 29 16.26 -12.45 -20.78
C ARG A 29 15.09 -12.30 -19.81
N MET A 30 14.04 -11.59 -20.21
CA MET A 30 12.86 -11.41 -19.37
C MET A 30 12.14 -12.74 -19.09
N GLU A 31 12.08 -13.67 -20.05
CA GLU A 31 11.56 -15.03 -19.80
C GLU A 31 12.32 -15.73 -18.66
N LEU A 32 13.66 -15.66 -18.66
CA LEU A 32 14.48 -16.23 -17.59
C LEU A 32 14.19 -15.58 -16.23
N VAL A 33 13.99 -14.26 -16.22
CA VAL A 33 13.65 -13.54 -14.98
C VAL A 33 12.26 -13.93 -14.49
N ILE A 34 11.26 -14.03 -15.38
CA ILE A 34 9.93 -14.52 -15.03
C ILE A 34 10.02 -15.94 -14.47
N ASP A 35 10.83 -16.83 -15.05
CA ASP A 35 11.03 -18.18 -14.51
C ASP A 35 11.53 -18.16 -13.06
N CYS A 36 12.51 -17.31 -12.75
CA CYS A 36 13.00 -17.11 -11.38
C CYS A 36 11.92 -16.54 -10.44
N ILE A 37 11.16 -15.54 -10.90
CA ILE A 37 10.03 -14.98 -10.13
C ILE A 37 9.02 -16.08 -9.79
N LEU A 38 8.64 -16.89 -10.78
CA LEU A 38 7.68 -17.99 -10.60
C LEU A 38 8.17 -19.05 -9.61
N GLN A 39 9.47 -19.38 -9.65
CA GLN A 39 10.08 -20.28 -8.66
C GLN A 39 10.07 -19.68 -7.24
N GLY A 40 10.31 -18.37 -7.12
CA GLY A 40 10.21 -17.65 -5.85
C GLY A 40 8.78 -17.67 -5.29
N LEU A 41 7.78 -17.32 -6.10
CA LEU A 41 6.37 -17.35 -5.70
C LEU A 41 5.90 -18.77 -5.33
N GLU A 42 6.34 -19.78 -6.07
CA GLU A 42 6.05 -21.18 -5.74
C GLU A 42 6.68 -21.59 -4.40
N SER A 43 7.93 -21.21 -4.15
CA SER A 43 8.59 -21.46 -2.87
C SER A 43 7.82 -20.81 -1.71
N ILE A 44 7.40 -19.55 -1.86
CA ILE A 44 6.60 -18.86 -0.84
C ILE A 44 5.26 -19.56 -0.65
N PHE A 45 4.56 -19.93 -1.72
CA PHE A 45 3.28 -20.64 -1.63
C PHE A 45 3.41 -21.98 -0.91
N LEU A 46 4.52 -22.70 -1.09
CA LEU A 46 4.79 -23.96 -0.41
C LEU A 46 5.11 -23.75 1.07
N ILE A 47 5.94 -22.77 1.42
CA ILE A 47 6.27 -22.46 2.83
C ILE A 47 5.00 -21.98 3.57
N PHE A 48 4.15 -21.21 2.89
CA PHE A 48 2.88 -20.74 3.42
C PHE A 48 1.84 -21.85 3.63
N SER A 49 2.09 -23.10 3.21
CA SER A 49 1.07 -24.18 3.20
C SER A 49 0.39 -24.41 4.54
N GLU A 50 1.16 -24.37 5.63
CA GLU A 50 0.69 -24.66 6.98
C GLU A 50 -0.14 -23.52 7.60
N LEU A 51 -0.15 -22.35 6.95
CA LEU A 51 -0.83 -21.13 7.43
C LEU A 51 -2.10 -20.80 6.62
N LYS A 52 -2.46 -21.65 5.66
CA LYS A 52 -3.60 -21.43 4.78
C LYS A 52 -4.89 -21.77 5.48
N ASP A 53 -5.83 -20.82 5.48
CA ASP A 53 -7.21 -21.12 5.82
C ASP A 53 -7.84 -22.10 4.82
N THR A 54 -8.97 -22.68 5.21
CA THR A 54 -9.68 -23.68 4.42
C THR A 54 -10.15 -23.21 3.03
N GLN A 55 -10.23 -21.89 2.80
CA GLN A 55 -10.69 -21.28 1.55
C GLN A 55 -9.55 -20.76 0.67
N PHE A 56 -8.34 -20.59 1.21
CA PHE A 56 -7.21 -19.93 0.56
C PHE A 56 -6.92 -20.51 -0.82
N ASN A 57 -6.78 -21.83 -0.94
CA ASN A 57 -6.43 -22.50 -2.19
C ASN A 57 -7.51 -22.32 -3.27
N ALA A 58 -8.79 -22.29 -2.89
CA ALA A 58 -9.88 -22.05 -3.84
C ALA A 58 -9.88 -20.59 -4.29
N GLN A 59 -9.68 -19.65 -3.36
CA GLN A 59 -9.76 -18.22 -3.62
C GLN A 59 -8.56 -17.67 -4.39
N VAL A 60 -7.34 -18.17 -4.15
CA VAL A 60 -6.15 -17.78 -4.93
C VAL A 60 -6.23 -18.28 -6.38
N MET A 61 -7.06 -19.29 -6.67
CA MET A 61 -7.34 -19.74 -8.04
C MET A 61 -8.48 -18.95 -8.70
N HIS A 62 -9.25 -18.17 -7.96
CA HIS A 62 -10.45 -17.48 -8.45
C HIS A 62 -10.14 -16.40 -9.51
N ASP A 63 -10.98 -16.25 -10.52
CA ASP A 63 -10.76 -15.29 -11.62
C ASP A 63 -11.05 -13.83 -11.23
N ASP A 64 -11.88 -13.63 -10.20
CA ASP A 64 -12.08 -12.31 -9.59
C ASP A 64 -10.75 -11.77 -9.03
N VAL A 65 -10.32 -10.64 -9.58
CA VAL A 65 -9.01 -10.06 -9.24
C VAL A 65 -8.99 -9.50 -7.81
N GLY A 66 -10.11 -9.05 -7.26
CA GLY A 66 -10.17 -8.62 -5.86
C GLY A 66 -9.94 -9.77 -4.89
N ILE A 67 -10.65 -10.88 -5.11
CA ILE A 67 -10.48 -12.12 -4.30
C ILE A 67 -9.05 -12.66 -4.44
N TYR A 68 -8.55 -12.73 -5.67
CA TYR A 68 -7.19 -13.17 -5.94
C TYR A 68 -6.14 -12.27 -5.27
N SER A 69 -6.25 -10.94 -5.44
CA SER A 69 -5.30 -9.98 -4.90
C SER A 69 -5.28 -9.99 -3.37
N GLN A 70 -6.42 -10.22 -2.71
CA GLN A 70 -6.48 -10.40 -1.27
C GLN A 70 -5.63 -11.60 -0.81
N ARG A 71 -5.79 -12.77 -1.44
CA ARG A 71 -5.01 -13.96 -1.06
C ARG A 71 -3.54 -13.86 -1.41
N MET A 72 -3.22 -13.20 -2.51
CA MET A 72 -1.83 -12.86 -2.82
C MET A 72 -1.24 -11.91 -1.78
N ALA A 73 -2.01 -10.95 -1.27
CA ALA A 73 -1.57 -10.03 -0.23
C ALA A 73 -1.19 -10.78 1.06
N GLU A 74 -2.04 -11.69 1.53
CA GLU A 74 -1.75 -12.49 2.75
C GLU A 74 -0.45 -13.30 2.60
N MET A 75 -0.29 -14.02 1.48
CA MET A 75 0.91 -14.82 1.21
C MET A 75 2.17 -13.96 1.10
N LEU A 76 2.09 -12.81 0.41
CA LEU A 76 3.23 -11.90 0.27
C LEU A 76 3.51 -11.13 1.56
N PHE A 77 2.51 -10.86 2.38
CA PHE A 77 2.68 -10.25 3.68
C PHE A 77 3.36 -11.21 4.65
N TYR A 78 2.98 -12.49 4.65
CA TYR A 78 3.72 -13.53 5.36
C TYR A 78 5.22 -13.53 4.98
N TYR A 79 5.53 -13.44 3.69
CA TYR A 79 6.91 -13.32 3.22
C TYR A 79 7.60 -12.04 3.75
N GLN A 80 6.87 -10.94 3.89
CA GLN A 80 7.39 -9.72 4.53
C GLN A 80 7.63 -9.89 6.03
N LEU A 81 6.73 -10.55 6.78
CA LEU A 81 6.89 -10.84 8.21
C LEU A 81 8.19 -11.63 8.47
N LEU A 82 8.42 -12.69 7.68
CA LEU A 82 9.70 -13.43 7.72
C LEU A 82 10.89 -12.51 7.46
N GLY A 83 10.78 -11.66 6.44
CA GLY A 83 11.82 -10.71 6.06
C GLY A 83 12.01 -9.54 7.04
N MET A 84 11.11 -9.35 8.01
CA MET A 84 11.22 -8.40 9.12
C MET A 84 11.70 -9.08 10.41
N GLY A 85 11.88 -10.40 10.40
CA GLY A 85 12.35 -11.16 11.55
C GLY A 85 11.26 -11.49 12.58
N PHE A 86 9.99 -11.49 12.17
CA PHE A 86 8.93 -12.04 13.01
C PHE A 86 9.05 -13.56 13.11
N ASP A 87 8.81 -14.09 14.29
CA ASP A 87 8.79 -15.51 14.60
C ASP A 87 7.41 -15.94 15.14
N GLU A 88 7.27 -17.23 15.41
CA GLU A 88 6.02 -17.86 15.90
C GLU A 88 4.76 -17.47 15.11
N ILE A 89 4.92 -17.27 13.79
CA ILE A 89 3.83 -16.84 12.92
C ILE A 89 2.80 -17.96 12.82
N ARG A 90 1.57 -17.65 13.22
CA ARG A 90 0.39 -18.52 13.10
C ARG A 90 -0.75 -17.79 12.40
N SER A 91 -1.60 -18.57 11.76
CA SER A 91 -2.80 -18.15 11.02
C SER A 91 -3.86 -19.22 11.26
N ASP A 92 -5.03 -18.81 11.73
CA ASP A 92 -6.13 -19.69 12.08
C ASP A 92 -7.38 -19.28 11.26
N ASP A 93 -8.32 -20.22 11.02
CA ASP A 93 -9.57 -19.91 10.30
C ASP A 93 -10.42 -18.82 10.98
N ALA A 94 -10.23 -18.61 12.29
CA ALA A 94 -10.92 -17.61 13.09
C ALA A 94 -9.93 -16.72 13.83
N GLY A 95 -10.14 -15.41 13.76
CA GLY A 95 -9.27 -14.40 14.36
C GLY A 95 -8.56 -13.53 13.31
N PRO A 96 -7.49 -12.83 13.71
CA PRO A 96 -6.67 -12.07 12.77
C PRO A 96 -5.98 -13.00 11.76
N ASP A 97 -5.66 -12.46 10.59
CA ASP A 97 -4.97 -13.21 9.53
C ASP A 97 -3.61 -13.75 9.99
N PHE A 98 -2.89 -12.98 10.83
CA PHE A 98 -1.65 -13.46 11.44
C PHE A 98 -1.54 -13.07 12.91
N ILE A 99 -0.96 -13.96 13.70
CA ILE A 99 -0.40 -13.66 15.02
C ILE A 99 1.07 -14.04 14.97
N ALA A 100 1.94 -13.13 15.39
CA ALA A 100 3.39 -13.33 15.34
C ALA A 100 4.08 -12.61 16.49
N MET A 101 5.31 -13.01 16.79
CA MET A 101 6.13 -12.38 17.83
C MET A 101 7.31 -11.61 17.21
N SER A 102 7.68 -10.52 17.87
CA SER A 102 8.87 -9.73 17.55
C SER A 102 9.31 -9.00 18.80
N ASN A 103 10.60 -9.09 19.15
CA ASN A 103 11.17 -8.41 20.33
C ASN A 103 10.44 -8.73 21.65
N GLY A 104 9.88 -9.93 21.79
CA GLY A 104 9.12 -10.35 22.98
C GLY A 104 7.69 -9.81 23.06
N GLU A 105 7.24 -9.07 22.04
CA GLU A 105 5.90 -8.51 21.93
C GLU A 105 5.06 -9.32 20.94
N THR A 106 3.76 -9.43 21.21
CA THR A 106 2.80 -10.14 20.34
C THR A 106 2.13 -9.15 19.41
N PHE A 107 2.11 -9.46 18.12
CA PHE A 107 1.45 -8.67 17.09
C PHE A 107 0.34 -9.48 16.43
N CYS A 108 -0.78 -8.81 16.16
CA CYS A 108 -1.88 -9.36 15.36
C CYS A 108 -1.99 -8.53 14.09
N PHE A 109 -2.06 -9.18 12.94
CA PHE A 109 -2.16 -8.52 11.65
C PHE A 109 -3.44 -8.91 10.95
N GLU A 110 -4.14 -7.91 10.43
CA GLU A 110 -5.34 -8.07 9.62
C GLU A 110 -5.09 -7.41 8.26
N VAL A 111 -4.89 -8.23 7.24
CA VAL A 111 -4.61 -7.83 5.87
C VAL A 111 -5.91 -7.55 5.13
N VAL A 112 -5.97 -6.40 4.46
CA VAL A 112 -7.08 -6.04 3.60
C VAL A 112 -6.58 -5.41 2.31
N THR A 113 -7.21 -5.78 1.21
CA THR A 113 -6.98 -5.21 -0.12
C THR A 113 -8.21 -4.41 -0.54
N PRO A 114 -8.28 -3.09 -0.25
CA PRO A 114 -9.42 -2.27 -0.61
C PRO A 114 -9.65 -2.31 -2.12
N THR A 115 -10.88 -2.64 -2.53
CA THR A 115 -11.23 -2.78 -3.94
C THR A 115 -12.17 -1.65 -4.37
N PRO A 116 -11.71 -0.74 -5.25
CA PRO A 116 -12.55 0.36 -5.76
C PRO A 116 -13.64 -0.16 -6.69
N GLN A 117 -14.64 0.67 -7.00
CA GLN A 117 -15.65 0.33 -8.01
C GLN A 117 -15.02 0.06 -9.39
N SER A 118 -15.69 -0.75 -10.20
CA SER A 118 -15.15 -1.23 -11.48
C SER A 118 -14.87 -0.12 -12.49
N ASP A 119 -15.67 0.94 -12.48
CA ASP A 119 -15.48 2.14 -13.29
C ASP A 119 -14.22 2.92 -12.88
N VAL A 120 -14.04 3.17 -11.59
CA VAL A 120 -12.81 3.81 -11.08
C VAL A 120 -11.59 2.93 -11.26
N ARG A 121 -11.74 1.62 -11.13
CA ARG A 121 -10.65 0.68 -11.43
C ARG A 121 -10.20 0.81 -12.88
N ASN A 122 -11.13 1.00 -13.81
CA ASN A 122 -10.79 1.24 -15.21
C ASN A 122 -10.06 2.57 -15.39
N LEU A 123 -10.46 3.62 -14.67
CA LEU A 123 -9.72 4.90 -14.64
C LEU A 123 -8.30 4.72 -14.09
N ILE A 124 -8.12 3.99 -12.98
CA ILE A 124 -6.79 3.73 -12.41
C ILE A 124 -5.86 3.05 -13.42
N GLU A 125 -6.36 2.19 -14.30
CA GLU A 125 -5.54 1.57 -15.36
C GLU A 125 -5.18 2.54 -16.50
N GLN A 126 -5.82 3.71 -16.59
CA GLN A 126 -5.47 4.73 -17.56
C GLN A 126 -4.20 5.46 -17.12
N ARG A 127 -3.22 5.51 -18.02
CA ARG A 127 -1.92 6.15 -17.76
C ARG A 127 -2.02 7.66 -17.55
N ARG A 128 -3.00 8.30 -18.18
CA ARG A 128 -3.23 9.74 -18.07
C ARG A 128 -4.69 9.97 -17.73
N LEU A 129 -4.88 10.65 -16.62
CA LEU A 129 -6.19 11.07 -16.12
C LEU A 129 -6.35 12.56 -16.37
N GLU A 130 -7.51 12.93 -16.90
CA GLU A 130 -7.99 14.33 -16.90
C GLU A 130 -8.21 14.78 -15.45
N PRO A 131 -8.17 16.10 -15.15
CA PRO A 131 -8.28 16.60 -13.78
C PRO A 131 -9.51 16.09 -13.02
N GLU A 132 -10.66 16.00 -13.68
CA GLU A 132 -11.91 15.52 -13.08
C GLU A 132 -11.83 14.03 -12.69
N ASP A 133 -11.16 13.22 -13.52
CA ASP A 133 -10.96 11.80 -13.26
C ASP A 133 -9.96 11.58 -12.12
N ARG A 134 -8.96 12.46 -11.97
CA ARG A 134 -8.00 12.41 -10.85
C ARG A 134 -8.69 12.58 -9.51
N ASP A 135 -9.58 13.57 -9.40
CA ASP A 135 -10.35 13.82 -8.19
C ASP A 135 -11.35 12.69 -7.91
N ALA A 136 -12.02 12.15 -8.94
CA ALA A 136 -12.88 10.97 -8.78
C ALA A 136 -12.10 9.75 -8.26
N VAL A 137 -10.92 9.48 -8.82
CA VAL A 137 -10.03 8.40 -8.40
C VAL A 137 -9.53 8.61 -6.97
N PHE A 138 -9.11 9.83 -6.62
CA PHE A 138 -8.67 10.15 -5.26
C PHE A 138 -9.79 9.90 -4.23
N ARG A 139 -10.99 10.44 -4.49
CA ARG A 139 -12.15 10.27 -3.61
C ARG A 139 -12.52 8.81 -3.43
N GLU A 140 -12.60 8.04 -4.51
CA GLU A 140 -12.95 6.62 -4.42
C GLU A 140 -11.87 5.78 -3.73
N ARG A 141 -10.58 6.11 -3.91
CA ARG A 141 -9.49 5.47 -3.17
C ARG A 141 -9.61 5.73 -1.68
N LEU A 142 -9.86 6.99 -1.29
CA LEU A 142 -10.08 7.38 0.11
C LEU A 142 -11.27 6.61 0.71
N LEU A 143 -12.41 6.61 0.02
CA LEU A 143 -13.61 5.90 0.44
C LEU A 143 -13.36 4.39 0.60
N SER A 144 -12.67 3.78 -0.34
CA SER A 144 -12.34 2.34 -0.30
C SER A 144 -11.49 2.00 0.91
N VAL A 145 -10.49 2.83 1.21
CA VAL A 145 -9.57 2.64 2.35
C VAL A 145 -10.30 2.88 3.67
N THR A 146 -11.03 3.99 3.82
CA THR A 146 -11.78 4.27 5.05
C THR A 146 -12.84 3.20 5.33
N SER A 147 -13.55 2.75 4.29
CA SER A 147 -14.52 1.64 4.43
C SER A 147 -13.85 0.33 4.84
N ALA A 148 -12.68 0.03 4.29
CA ALA A 148 -11.92 -1.17 4.65
C ALA A 148 -11.43 -1.10 6.11
N ILE A 149 -10.87 0.04 6.53
CA ILE A 149 -10.44 0.28 7.90
C ILE A 149 -11.61 0.09 8.86
N ARG A 150 -12.75 0.76 8.62
CA ARG A 150 -13.94 0.61 9.46
C ARG A 150 -14.40 -0.84 9.58
N SER A 151 -14.47 -1.56 8.46
CA SER A 151 -14.83 -2.98 8.49
C SER A 151 -13.85 -3.83 9.29
N LYS A 152 -12.55 -3.51 9.26
CA LYS A 152 -11.53 -4.23 10.03
C LYS A 152 -11.54 -3.85 11.50
N LEU A 153 -11.94 -2.64 11.86
CA LEU A 153 -12.19 -2.24 13.24
C LEU A 153 -13.39 -2.99 13.84
N ASP A 154 -14.50 -3.09 13.10
CA ASP A 154 -15.65 -3.91 13.52
C ASP A 154 -15.28 -5.40 13.65
N GLN A 155 -14.32 -5.87 12.86
CA GLN A 155 -13.78 -7.22 12.94
C GLN A 155 -12.86 -7.40 14.14
N PHE A 156 -11.99 -6.43 14.43
CA PHE A 156 -11.13 -6.40 15.62
C PHE A 156 -11.95 -6.51 16.90
N GLU A 157 -13.01 -5.71 17.07
CA GLU A 157 -13.85 -5.76 18.28
C GLU A 157 -14.54 -7.12 18.43
N ARG A 158 -15.00 -7.74 17.33
CA ARG A 158 -15.58 -9.09 17.35
C ARG A 158 -14.53 -10.14 17.73
N HIS A 159 -13.35 -10.08 17.13
CA HIS A 159 -12.25 -11.02 17.41
C HIS A 159 -11.78 -10.92 18.86
N LYS A 160 -11.68 -9.69 19.38
CA LYS A 160 -11.34 -9.40 20.76
C LYS A 160 -12.40 -9.94 21.73
N ALA A 161 -13.68 -9.70 21.46
CA ALA A 161 -14.78 -10.22 22.27
C ALA A 161 -14.85 -11.75 22.27
N ALA A 162 -14.42 -12.40 21.18
CA ALA A 162 -14.35 -13.85 21.06
C ALA A 162 -13.06 -14.47 21.63
N GLY A 163 -12.11 -13.66 22.13
CA GLY A 163 -10.85 -14.14 22.69
C GLY A 163 -9.81 -14.59 21.66
N HIS A 164 -9.97 -14.19 20.39
CA HIS A 164 -9.01 -14.50 19.32
C HIS A 164 -7.80 -13.54 19.29
N VAL A 165 -7.94 -12.35 19.88
CA VAL A 165 -6.83 -11.39 20.06
C VAL A 165 -6.25 -11.58 21.45
N PRO A 166 -4.98 -11.99 21.60
CA PRO A 166 -4.34 -12.14 22.90
C PRO A 166 -4.29 -10.82 23.68
N ASP A 167 -4.41 -10.90 25.00
CA ASP A 167 -4.30 -9.73 25.87
C ASP A 167 -2.93 -9.06 25.70
N GLY A 168 -2.93 -7.72 25.52
CA GLY A 168 -1.72 -6.94 25.32
C GLY A 168 -1.12 -7.01 23.91
N ALA A 169 -1.71 -7.77 22.97
CA ALA A 169 -1.22 -7.82 21.60
C ALA A 169 -1.42 -6.47 20.86
N HIS A 170 -0.45 -6.13 20.02
CA HIS A 170 -0.51 -4.96 19.14
C HIS A 170 -1.25 -5.32 17.85
N TYR A 171 -2.52 -4.92 17.75
CA TYR A 171 -3.33 -5.18 16.57
C TYR A 171 -3.04 -4.16 15.47
N ILE A 172 -2.77 -4.64 14.25
CA ILE A 172 -2.32 -3.83 13.11
C ILE A 172 -3.18 -4.15 11.89
N ILE A 173 -3.78 -3.12 11.31
CA ILE A 173 -4.51 -3.24 10.04
C ILE A 173 -3.53 -2.99 8.90
N VAL A 174 -3.34 -4.00 8.05
CA VAL A 174 -2.43 -3.95 6.91
C VAL A 174 -3.23 -3.65 5.65
N ILE A 175 -3.04 -2.46 5.09
CA ILE A 175 -3.69 -2.02 3.85
C ILE A 175 -2.80 -2.36 2.66
N ASN A 176 -3.19 -3.39 1.91
CA ASN A 176 -2.62 -3.66 0.60
C ASN A 176 -3.22 -2.73 -0.45
N ASP A 177 -2.48 -1.70 -0.87
CA ASP A 177 -2.94 -0.69 -1.82
C ASP A 177 -2.84 -1.14 -3.30
N SER A 178 -2.49 -2.40 -3.55
CA SER A 178 -2.28 -2.93 -4.90
C SER A 178 -3.48 -2.73 -5.85
N MET A 179 -4.72 -2.69 -5.35
CA MET A 179 -5.90 -2.48 -6.19
C MET A 179 -6.26 -0.99 -6.38
N LEU A 180 -5.53 -0.10 -5.69
CA LEU A 180 -5.67 1.36 -5.73
C LEU A 180 -4.61 2.02 -6.63
N LEU A 181 -3.82 1.20 -7.32
CA LEU A 181 -2.71 1.56 -8.22
C LEU A 181 -2.90 0.80 -9.55
N PRO A 182 -2.34 1.27 -10.67
CA PRO A 182 -2.43 0.57 -11.96
C PRO A 182 -1.93 -0.88 -11.84
N TYR A 183 -2.84 -1.86 -11.88
CA TYR A 183 -2.52 -3.26 -11.58
C TYR A 183 -1.87 -3.98 -12.76
N SER A 184 -2.16 -3.52 -13.98
CA SER A 184 -1.54 -4.05 -15.19
C SER A 184 -0.13 -3.51 -15.47
N GLN A 185 0.32 -2.50 -14.75
CA GLN A 185 1.65 -1.91 -14.91
C GLN A 185 2.64 -2.48 -13.88
N PRO A 186 3.94 -2.58 -14.23
CA PRO A 186 4.97 -3.05 -13.32
C PRO A 186 5.41 -1.95 -12.36
N TRP A 187 6.23 -2.32 -11.37
CA TRP A 187 7.02 -1.42 -10.51
C TRP A 187 6.27 -0.70 -9.40
N TYR A 188 4.95 -0.81 -9.35
CA TYR A 188 4.16 -0.35 -8.21
C TYR A 188 4.44 -1.25 -7.01
N GLY A 189 4.94 -0.66 -5.92
CA GLY A 189 5.38 -1.41 -4.74
C GLY A 189 6.84 -1.84 -4.77
N VAL A 190 7.64 -1.30 -5.70
CA VAL A 190 9.05 -1.68 -5.85
C VAL A 190 9.93 -0.49 -6.21
N LEU A 191 9.57 0.22 -7.29
CA LEU A 191 10.24 1.46 -7.73
C LEU A 191 9.27 2.64 -7.86
N SER A 192 7.97 2.39 -7.70
CA SER A 192 6.88 3.37 -7.74
C SER A 192 6.13 3.37 -6.42
N GLU A 193 5.39 4.44 -6.18
CA GLU A 193 5.21 4.97 -4.84
C GLU A 193 3.78 4.83 -4.33
N LEU A 194 3.62 5.02 -3.02
CA LEU A 194 2.35 4.92 -2.28
C LEU A 194 1.37 6.08 -2.56
N CYS A 195 1.79 7.05 -3.38
CA CYS A 195 1.02 8.22 -3.80
C CYS A 195 0.62 8.08 -5.27
N PHE A 196 -0.67 8.28 -5.57
CA PHE A 196 -1.23 8.23 -6.91
C PHE A 196 -2.36 9.26 -7.06
N GLY A 197 -2.51 9.84 -8.24
CA GLY A 197 -3.40 10.98 -8.46
C GLY A 197 -2.92 12.22 -7.68
N ASP A 198 -3.88 13.03 -7.20
CA ASP A 198 -3.60 14.28 -6.48
C ASP A 198 -3.28 14.06 -4.98
N SER A 199 -2.92 12.83 -4.60
CA SER A 199 -2.55 12.45 -3.22
C SER A 199 -1.12 12.89 -2.93
N THR A 200 -0.91 13.80 -1.97
CA THR A 200 0.43 14.21 -1.52
C THR A 200 0.96 13.35 -0.37
N LEU A 201 0.08 12.63 0.32
CA LEU A 201 0.39 11.66 1.36
C LEU A 201 -0.05 10.25 0.92
N PRO A 202 0.43 9.18 1.58
CA PRO A 202 -0.12 7.86 1.42
C PRO A 202 -1.60 7.86 1.79
N ILE A 203 -2.44 7.16 1.01
CA ILE A 203 -3.90 7.24 1.13
C ILE A 203 -4.40 6.82 2.52
N SER A 204 -3.71 5.90 3.21
CA SER A 204 -4.05 5.50 4.57
C SER A 204 -3.79 6.61 5.58
N VAL A 205 -2.85 7.53 5.33
CA VAL A 205 -2.63 8.70 6.19
C VAL A 205 -3.81 9.66 6.04
N ASP A 206 -4.21 9.96 4.81
CA ASP A 206 -5.39 10.79 4.53
C ASP A 206 -6.67 10.16 5.13
N ALA A 207 -6.76 8.83 5.11
CA ALA A 207 -7.89 8.08 5.65
C ALA A 207 -7.92 7.97 7.19
N THR A 208 -6.87 8.38 7.92
CA THR A 208 -6.73 8.10 9.37
C THR A 208 -6.27 9.29 10.19
N ILE A 209 -5.24 10.03 9.75
CA ILE A 209 -4.72 11.24 10.42
C ILE A 209 -5.23 12.50 9.70
N GLY A 210 -5.87 12.36 8.55
CA GLY A 210 -6.44 13.47 7.78
C GLY A 210 -7.50 14.32 8.51
N SER A 211 -7.78 14.09 9.79
CA SER A 211 -8.66 14.89 10.64
C SER A 211 -7.90 15.59 11.78
N GLY A 212 -7.93 16.92 11.78
CA GLY A 212 -7.54 17.74 12.92
C GLY A 212 -8.66 17.81 13.97
N ASP A 213 -8.29 17.94 15.24
CA ASP A 213 -9.23 18.17 16.35
C ASP A 213 -9.96 19.52 16.18
N LEU A 214 -11.28 19.50 16.34
CA LEU A 214 -12.15 20.67 16.34
C LEU A 214 -12.14 21.32 17.73
N ASP A 215 -11.48 22.46 17.88
CA ASP A 215 -11.59 23.30 19.08
C ASP A 215 -12.63 24.42 18.85
N PHE A 216 -13.74 24.36 19.61
CA PHE A 216 -14.86 25.30 19.53
C PHE A 216 -14.77 26.44 20.55
N SER A 217 -13.64 26.61 21.22
CA SER A 217 -13.51 27.63 22.26
C SER A 217 -13.41 29.07 21.74
N ASP A 218 -13.24 29.30 20.42
CA ASP A 218 -12.93 30.64 19.89
C ASP A 218 -13.70 31.08 18.62
N LEU A 219 -14.95 30.67 18.43
CA LEU A 219 -15.81 31.16 17.34
C LEU A 219 -16.73 32.30 17.77
N ARG A 220 -16.18 33.52 17.90
CA ARG A 220 -16.98 34.76 17.80
C ARG A 220 -17.01 35.24 16.34
N GLY A 221 -18.21 35.21 15.74
CA GLY A 221 -18.57 35.85 14.47
C GLY A 221 -18.35 34.94 13.25
N GLU A 222 -19.27 34.76 12.29
CA GLU A 222 -20.48 35.46 11.89
C GLU A 222 -21.41 34.50 11.12
N ALA A 223 -22.65 34.95 10.91
CA ALA A 223 -23.82 34.20 10.52
C ALA A 223 -23.77 33.45 9.18
N SER A 224 -24.47 32.32 9.17
CA SER A 224 -24.90 31.58 7.97
C SER A 224 -25.89 32.42 7.15
N SER A 225 -25.64 32.59 5.85
CA SER A 225 -26.64 33.01 4.88
C SER A 225 -26.88 31.88 3.86
N GLY A 226 -28.16 31.61 3.58
CA GLY A 226 -28.66 30.56 2.68
C GLY A 226 -28.25 30.77 1.21
N ASP A 227 -28.67 29.95 0.25
CA ASP A 227 -29.82 29.05 0.18
C ASP A 227 -29.47 27.95 -0.85
N GLY A 228 -29.93 26.71 -0.64
CA GLY A 228 -29.67 25.55 -1.50
C GLY A 228 -28.79 24.48 -0.83
N GLU A 229 -29.40 23.34 -0.49
CA GLU A 229 -28.91 22.13 0.21
C GLU A 229 -27.46 21.66 -0.04
N ILE A 230 -26.47 22.45 0.35
CA ILE A 230 -25.09 21.99 0.58
C ILE A 230 -24.65 22.59 1.91
N GLN A 231 -24.78 21.81 3.00
CA GLN A 231 -24.11 22.17 4.25
C GLN A 231 -22.59 22.06 4.03
N CYS A 232 -21.98 23.18 3.67
CA CYS A 232 -20.54 23.35 3.70
C CYS A 232 -20.12 23.80 5.09
N GLN A 233 -19.29 23.01 5.76
CA GLN A 233 -18.60 23.42 6.97
C GLN A 233 -17.25 24.03 6.58
N SER A 234 -17.04 25.28 6.96
CA SER A 234 -15.73 25.91 6.91
C SER A 234 -14.88 25.33 8.03
N VAL A 235 -13.90 24.50 7.70
CA VAL A 235 -12.89 24.01 8.64
C VAL A 235 -11.63 24.83 8.45
N THR A 236 -11.14 25.44 9.52
CA THR A 236 -9.86 26.14 9.52
C THR A 236 -8.85 25.22 10.20
N MET A 237 -7.95 24.64 9.42
CA MET A 237 -6.93 23.71 9.92
C MET A 237 -5.65 24.46 10.23
N ARG A 238 -5.03 24.18 11.39
CA ARG A 238 -3.64 24.51 11.64
C ARG A 238 -2.79 23.50 10.86
N SER A 239 -2.31 23.92 9.71
CA SER A 239 -1.46 23.09 8.86
C SER A 239 -0.04 23.10 9.44
N SER A 240 0.45 21.95 9.90
CA SER A 240 1.87 21.68 10.15
C SER A 240 2.43 20.75 9.06
N TYR A 241 2.10 21.02 7.79
CA TYR A 241 2.69 20.29 6.67
C TYR A 241 4.15 20.70 6.53
N GLY A 242 5.06 19.79 6.85
CA GLY A 242 6.48 19.98 6.60
C GLY A 242 6.80 19.62 5.15
N VAL A 243 7.46 20.51 4.41
CA VAL A 243 7.98 20.19 3.09
C VAL A 243 9.45 19.81 3.24
N SER A 244 9.80 18.58 2.86
CA SER A 244 11.18 18.17 2.69
C SER A 244 11.43 17.97 1.19
N VAL A 245 12.49 18.59 0.67
CA VAL A 245 12.94 18.39 -0.70
C VAL A 245 14.14 17.46 -0.67
N ASN A 246 14.06 16.33 -1.37
CA ASN A 246 15.12 15.33 -1.48
C ASN A 246 15.64 14.79 -0.12
N GLY A 247 14.78 14.67 0.89
CA GLY A 247 15.17 14.18 2.22
C GLY A 247 16.02 15.16 3.03
N GLY A 248 16.09 16.43 2.62
CA GLY A 248 16.70 17.51 3.40
C GLY A 248 15.89 17.87 4.63
N GLU A 249 16.41 18.81 5.42
CA GLU A 249 15.73 19.31 6.62
C GLU A 249 14.29 19.75 6.30
N VAL A 250 13.36 19.33 7.15
CA VAL A 250 11.94 19.64 6.99
C VAL A 250 11.76 21.15 7.17
N SER A 251 11.34 21.83 6.11
CA SER A 251 10.87 23.20 6.20
C SER A 251 9.40 23.16 6.62
N THR A 252 9.14 23.49 7.88
CA THR A 252 7.79 23.80 8.33
C THR A 252 7.47 25.24 7.95
N PRO A 253 6.47 25.49 7.08
CA PRO A 253 5.96 26.83 6.87
C PRO A 253 5.43 27.39 8.19
N GLU A 254 5.41 28.72 8.33
CA GLU A 254 4.73 29.38 9.44
C GLU A 254 3.30 28.84 9.56
N GLU A 255 2.83 28.69 10.81
CA GLU A 255 1.54 28.07 11.11
C GLU A 255 0.44 28.70 10.26
N SER A 256 0.00 27.94 9.27
CA SER A 256 -0.90 28.42 8.24
C SER A 256 -2.29 27.90 8.53
N TRP A 257 -3.24 28.81 8.57
CA TRP A 257 -4.66 28.49 8.72
C TRP A 257 -5.24 28.19 7.35
N VAL A 258 -5.41 26.90 7.03
CA VAL A 258 -6.04 26.48 5.78
C VAL A 258 -7.54 26.43 5.98
N ARG A 259 -8.27 27.27 5.26
CA ARG A 259 -9.74 27.29 5.28
C ARG A 259 -10.29 26.35 4.21
N LEU A 260 -10.63 25.13 4.60
CA LEU A 260 -11.29 24.16 3.73
C LEU A 260 -12.80 24.32 3.85
N ARG A 261 -13.50 24.47 2.72
CA ARG A 261 -14.95 24.25 2.67
C ARG A 261 -15.19 22.76 2.52
N MET A 262 -15.32 22.06 3.64
CA MET A 262 -15.71 20.67 3.63
C MET A 262 -17.22 20.56 3.41
N ARG A 263 -17.64 19.75 2.44
CA ARG A 263 -19.04 19.34 2.36
C ARG A 263 -19.30 18.34 3.48
N LYS A 264 -20.28 18.62 4.33
CA LYS A 264 -20.63 17.79 5.51
C LYS A 264 -21.10 16.37 5.16
N LYS A 265 -21.35 16.09 3.87
CA LYS A 265 -21.76 14.80 3.34
C LYS A 265 -20.93 14.48 2.10
N ILE A 266 -20.09 13.45 2.19
CA ILE A 266 -19.53 12.77 1.01
C ILE A 266 -20.51 11.63 0.70
N PRO A 267 -21.17 11.64 -0.47
CA PRO A 267 -22.17 10.62 -0.78
C PRO A 267 -21.51 9.24 -0.86
N THR A 268 -22.03 8.29 -0.09
CA THR A 268 -21.65 6.88 -0.16
C THR A 268 -22.35 6.17 -1.31
N ARG A 269 -21.83 5.00 -1.70
CA ARG A 269 -22.34 4.14 -2.81
C ARG A 269 -23.85 3.83 -2.70
N LYS A 270 -24.43 3.95 -1.50
CA LYS A 270 -25.88 3.91 -1.23
C LYS A 270 -26.21 5.11 -0.35
N ASN A 271 -26.65 6.18 -1.00
CA ASN A 271 -26.96 7.48 -0.44
C ASN A 271 -27.79 7.41 0.87
N THR A 272 -27.13 7.34 2.04
CA THR A 272 -27.71 7.69 3.37
C THR A 272 -26.69 7.85 4.50
N ASP A 273 -25.49 7.24 4.45
CA ASP A 273 -24.59 7.25 5.62
C ASP A 273 -23.37 8.17 5.43
N THR A 274 -23.05 8.91 6.50
CA THR A 274 -21.82 9.70 6.66
C THR A 274 -20.63 8.76 6.95
N ILE A 275 -19.47 9.08 6.38
CA ILE A 275 -18.20 8.42 6.71
C ILE A 275 -17.44 9.34 7.65
N ASP A 276 -17.29 8.90 8.89
CA ASP A 276 -16.37 9.50 9.85
C ASP A 276 -14.98 8.89 9.64
N VAL A 277 -13.96 9.74 9.61
CA VAL A 277 -12.55 9.34 9.55
C VAL A 277 -12.07 9.12 10.97
N ASP A 278 -11.88 7.87 11.33
CA ASP A 278 -11.43 7.49 12.66
C ASP A 278 -9.92 7.72 12.81
N ILE A 279 -9.56 8.48 13.83
CA ILE A 279 -8.18 8.67 14.24
C ILE A 279 -7.69 7.37 14.86
N ILE A 280 -6.47 6.95 14.55
CA ILE A 280 -5.94 5.68 15.05
C ILE A 280 -5.99 5.55 16.59
N GLU A 281 -5.82 6.67 17.32
CA GLU A 281 -5.95 6.69 18.77
C GLU A 281 -7.38 6.44 19.29
N SER A 282 -8.42 6.73 18.51
CA SER A 282 -9.82 6.58 18.94
C SER A 282 -10.37 5.17 18.75
N VAL A 283 -9.61 4.27 18.12
CA VAL A 283 -10.12 2.96 17.67
C VAL A 283 -9.41 1.74 18.24
N GLY A 284 -8.47 1.95 19.17
CA GLY A 284 -7.89 0.86 19.97
C GLY A 284 -6.93 -0.09 19.24
N VAL A 285 -6.63 0.16 17.96
CA VAL A 285 -5.57 -0.56 17.22
C VAL A 285 -4.22 0.12 17.42
N ALA A 286 -3.14 -0.65 17.30
CA ALA A 286 -1.79 -0.16 17.52
C ALA A 286 -1.24 0.60 16.31
N ALA A 287 -1.57 0.15 15.09
CA ALA A 287 -1.11 0.77 13.84
C ALA A 287 -1.98 0.45 12.61
N ILE A 288 -1.87 1.29 11.59
CA ILE A 288 -2.35 1.06 10.23
C ILE A 288 -1.12 1.08 9.31
N TYR A 289 -0.91 0.00 8.57
CA TYR A 289 0.28 -0.22 7.76
C TYR A 289 -0.09 -0.34 6.28
N GLN A 290 0.17 0.70 5.49
CA GLN A 290 -0.03 0.67 4.05
C GLN A 290 1.21 0.11 3.36
N ILE A 291 1.04 -0.88 2.49
CA ILE A 291 2.11 -1.54 1.76
C ILE A 291 1.58 -2.05 0.41
N THR A 292 2.39 -2.00 -0.64
CA THR A 292 1.99 -2.57 -1.93
C THR A 292 2.51 -4.01 -2.05
N LEU A 293 1.59 -4.99 -2.05
CA LEU A 293 1.91 -6.41 -2.12
C LEU A 293 1.48 -6.99 -3.47
N ARG A 294 2.45 -7.24 -4.35
CA ARG A 294 2.24 -7.77 -5.70
C ARG A 294 3.37 -8.70 -6.11
N GLU A 295 3.11 -9.52 -7.12
CA GLU A 295 4.04 -10.52 -7.66
C GLU A 295 5.36 -9.94 -8.17
N ASP A 296 5.33 -8.72 -8.73
CA ASP A 296 6.49 -8.04 -9.30
C ASP A 296 7.53 -7.63 -8.25
N LEU A 297 7.19 -7.65 -6.96
CA LEU A 297 8.16 -7.57 -5.87
C LEU A 297 9.28 -8.62 -6.02
N MET A 298 8.93 -9.81 -6.51
CA MET A 298 9.88 -10.91 -6.67
C MET A 298 10.91 -10.67 -7.78
N PHE A 299 10.73 -9.64 -8.63
CA PHE A 299 11.70 -9.27 -9.65
C PHE A 299 13.07 -9.00 -9.02
N PHE A 300 13.16 -8.09 -8.04
CA PHE A 300 14.44 -7.78 -7.41
C PHE A 300 14.96 -8.92 -6.54
N HIS A 301 14.07 -9.68 -5.93
CA HIS A 301 14.44 -10.81 -5.07
C HIS A 301 15.01 -12.00 -5.86
N SER A 302 14.79 -12.02 -7.18
CA SER A 302 15.44 -12.96 -8.10
C SER A 302 16.94 -12.66 -8.28
N PHE A 303 17.43 -11.50 -7.81
CA PHE A 303 18.83 -11.11 -7.91
C PHE A 303 19.44 -10.97 -6.52
N LYS A 304 20.49 -11.76 -6.23
CA LYS A 304 21.16 -11.78 -4.92
C LYS A 304 21.55 -10.38 -4.40
N ALA A 305 22.00 -9.50 -5.29
CA ALA A 305 22.39 -8.12 -4.94
C ALA A 305 21.20 -7.23 -4.51
N HIS A 306 19.97 -7.61 -4.83
CA HIS A 306 18.76 -6.79 -4.63
C HIS A 306 17.70 -7.50 -3.76
N GLN A 307 18.04 -8.59 -3.08
CA GLN A 307 17.14 -9.30 -2.15
C GLN A 307 16.74 -8.47 -0.91
N GLN A 308 17.43 -7.36 -0.67
CA GLN A 308 17.15 -6.42 0.42
C GLN A 308 16.10 -5.36 0.04
N VAL A 309 15.71 -5.26 -1.23
CA VAL A 309 14.71 -4.29 -1.68
C VAL A 309 13.38 -4.60 -0.99
N LYS A 310 12.82 -3.62 -0.27
CA LYS A 310 11.52 -3.76 0.37
C LYS A 310 10.49 -2.92 -0.39
N PRO A 311 9.22 -3.32 -0.41
CA PRO A 311 8.18 -2.49 -0.98
C PRO A 311 8.09 -1.17 -0.19
N PRO A 312 7.88 -0.03 -0.87
CA PRO A 312 7.48 1.19 -0.20
C PRO A 312 6.28 0.93 0.71
N SER A 313 6.34 1.48 1.91
CA SER A 313 5.27 1.34 2.91
C SER A 313 5.16 2.55 3.84
N ALA A 314 3.96 2.80 4.32
CA ALA A 314 3.63 3.86 5.26
C ALA A 314 3.05 3.26 6.55
N LEU A 315 3.61 3.64 7.68
CA LEU A 315 3.18 3.19 9.00
C LEU A 315 2.57 4.34 9.78
N ILE A 316 1.28 4.25 10.05
CA ILE A 316 0.53 5.14 10.92
C ILE A 316 0.43 4.45 12.27
N SER A 317 1.12 4.96 13.29
CA SER A 317 1.17 4.35 14.62
C SER A 317 0.43 5.22 15.64
N SER A 318 -0.29 4.60 16.57
CA SER A 318 -0.83 5.32 17.73
C SER A 318 0.31 5.89 18.58
N VAL A 319 0.11 7.06 19.20
CA VAL A 319 1.11 7.66 20.10
C VAL A 319 1.55 6.70 21.22
N LYS A 320 0.62 5.89 21.75
CA LYS A 320 0.87 4.99 22.90
C LYS A 320 1.78 3.82 22.56
N THR A 321 1.66 3.27 21.36
CA THR A 321 2.38 2.06 20.92
C THR A 321 3.49 2.37 19.91
N ARG A 322 3.68 3.66 19.58
CA ARG A 322 4.59 4.15 18.54
C ARG A 322 5.96 3.48 18.56
N ASP A 323 6.65 3.56 19.69
CA ASP A 323 8.04 3.10 19.78
C ASP A 323 8.17 1.59 19.65
N VAL A 324 7.16 0.83 20.13
CA VAL A 324 7.12 -0.62 20.01
C VAL A 324 6.87 -1.02 18.56
N VAL A 325 5.82 -0.47 17.94
CA VAL A 325 5.46 -0.83 16.57
C VAL A 325 6.53 -0.42 15.56
N ARG A 326 7.09 0.80 15.69
CA ARG A 326 8.11 1.31 14.76
C ARG A 326 9.46 0.58 14.86
N LYS A 327 9.74 -0.11 15.98
CA LYS A 327 10.93 -0.97 16.11
C LYS A 327 10.75 -2.33 15.46
N SER A 328 9.52 -2.82 15.37
CA SER A 328 9.20 -4.15 14.84
C SER A 328 8.81 -4.15 13.36
N LEU A 329 8.21 -3.06 12.84
CA LEU A 329 7.81 -2.95 11.44
C LEU A 329 8.76 -2.07 10.62
N PHE A 330 9.19 -2.59 9.48
CA PHE A 330 9.89 -1.80 8.48
C PHE A 330 8.89 -0.90 7.72
N ALA A 331 9.12 0.41 7.71
CA ALA A 331 8.34 1.35 6.91
C ALA A 331 9.23 2.40 6.25
N THR A 332 8.93 2.75 5.00
CA THR A 332 9.64 3.83 4.29
C THR A 332 9.22 5.22 4.77
N SER A 333 8.00 5.37 5.28
CA SER A 333 7.51 6.60 5.86
C SER A 333 6.67 6.28 7.10
N MET A 334 6.81 7.10 8.14
CA MET A 334 6.15 6.88 9.42
C MET A 334 5.38 8.13 9.82
N TYR A 335 4.20 7.94 10.40
CA TYR A 335 3.27 8.99 10.76
C TYR A 335 2.65 8.72 12.13
N ALA A 336 2.33 9.79 12.85
CA ALA A 336 1.54 9.79 14.08
C ALA A 336 0.77 11.11 14.16
N LYS A 337 -0.28 11.18 14.98
CA LYS A 337 -1.14 12.35 15.11
C LYS A 337 -0.39 13.62 15.57
N ASP A 338 0.63 13.46 16.40
CA ASP A 338 1.41 14.54 17.01
C ASP A 338 2.66 14.92 16.21
N GLU A 339 2.88 14.32 15.04
CA GLU A 339 4.04 14.55 14.19
C GLU A 339 3.68 15.40 12.96
N ALA A 340 4.66 16.15 12.45
CA ALA A 340 4.47 16.85 11.18
C ALA A 340 4.24 15.85 10.05
N LEU A 341 3.18 16.04 9.27
CA LEU A 341 2.90 15.19 8.11
C LEU A 341 3.89 15.54 7.00
N VAL A 342 4.82 14.61 6.73
CA VAL A 342 5.85 14.77 5.70
C VAL A 342 5.48 13.95 4.47
N GLN A 343 5.58 14.60 3.30
CA GLN A 343 5.40 13.94 2.02
C GLN A 343 6.43 12.80 1.87
N PRO A 344 5.99 11.57 1.50
CA PRO A 344 6.93 10.49 1.23
C PRO A 344 7.79 10.83 0.01
N HIS A 345 8.88 10.09 -0.18
CA HIS A 345 9.70 10.24 -1.38
C HIS A 345 8.83 10.14 -2.64
N MET A 346 8.95 11.14 -3.52
CA MET A 346 8.23 11.21 -4.79
C MET A 346 9.11 10.93 -6.00
N SER A 347 8.51 10.36 -7.04
CA SER A 347 9.25 9.80 -8.16
C SER A 347 9.68 10.97 -8.99
N SER A 348 10.97 11.04 -9.30
CA SER A 348 11.48 12.12 -10.14
C SER A 348 10.79 12.17 -11.51
N ALA A 349 10.19 11.05 -11.96
CA ALA A 349 9.30 11.01 -13.13
C ALA A 349 8.23 12.11 -13.10
N ARG A 350 7.58 12.31 -11.93
CA ARG A 350 6.51 13.31 -11.74
C ARG A 350 7.03 14.74 -11.90
N LEU A 351 8.26 15.02 -11.46
CA LEU A 351 8.89 16.33 -11.63
C LEU A 351 9.10 16.70 -13.10
N PHE A 352 9.22 15.70 -13.97
CA PHE A 352 9.42 15.87 -15.40
C PHE A 352 8.17 15.61 -16.23
N GLY A 353 7.01 15.41 -15.58
CA GLY A 353 5.74 15.12 -16.25
C GLY A 353 5.66 13.73 -16.90
N PHE A 354 6.52 12.80 -16.49
CA PHE A 354 6.46 11.39 -16.90
C PHE A 354 5.65 10.58 -15.90
N GLU A 355 4.98 9.54 -16.40
CA GLU A 355 4.39 8.54 -15.52
C GLU A 355 5.50 7.66 -14.91
N PRO A 356 5.38 7.27 -13.63
CA PRO A 356 6.41 6.49 -12.94
C PRO A 356 6.77 5.18 -13.64
N ASP A 357 5.80 4.46 -14.20
CA ASP A 357 6.03 3.18 -14.86
C ASP A 357 6.85 3.33 -16.16
N GLU A 358 6.58 4.33 -16.99
CA GLU A 358 7.34 4.60 -18.22
C GLU A 358 8.79 4.98 -17.90
N TYR A 359 8.98 5.88 -16.93
CA TYR A 359 10.30 6.28 -16.47
C TYR A 359 11.08 5.10 -15.89
N ASN A 360 10.44 4.30 -15.02
CA ASN A 360 11.05 3.14 -14.39
C ASN A 360 11.39 2.04 -15.40
N ASN A 361 10.53 1.77 -16.39
CA ASN A 361 10.82 0.86 -17.49
C ASN A 361 12.07 1.28 -18.27
N SER A 362 12.18 2.57 -18.60
CA SER A 362 13.35 3.13 -19.30
C SER A 362 14.61 3.03 -18.44
N ALA A 363 14.52 3.35 -17.15
CA ALA A 363 15.63 3.27 -16.20
C ALA A 363 16.12 1.83 -16.04
N VAL A 364 15.23 0.87 -15.75
CA VAL A 364 15.58 -0.55 -15.62
C VAL A 364 16.18 -1.08 -16.92
N TYR A 365 15.63 -0.72 -18.08
CA TYR A 365 16.24 -1.12 -19.35
C TYR A 365 17.68 -0.61 -19.49
N LYS A 366 17.91 0.67 -19.23
CA LYS A 366 19.22 1.32 -19.42
C LYS A 366 20.26 0.86 -18.41
N TYR A 367 19.88 0.73 -17.14
CA TYR A 367 20.82 0.48 -16.04
C TYR A 367 20.91 -0.98 -15.62
N PHE A 368 19.91 -1.79 -15.96
CA PHE A 368 19.92 -3.22 -15.68
C PHE A 368 20.10 -4.04 -16.97
N PHE A 369 19.18 -3.96 -17.94
CA PHE A 369 19.24 -4.85 -19.12
C PHE A 369 20.44 -4.59 -20.03
N VAL A 370 20.73 -3.32 -20.36
CA VAL A 370 21.85 -2.98 -21.28
C VAL A 370 23.20 -3.49 -20.77
N PRO A 371 23.59 -3.30 -19.49
CA PRO A 371 24.82 -3.89 -18.95
C PRO A 371 24.88 -5.41 -19.07
N TYR A 372 23.77 -6.12 -18.82
CA TYR A 372 23.72 -7.58 -18.95
C TYR A 372 23.78 -8.06 -20.41
N LEU A 373 23.26 -7.27 -21.36
CA LEU A 373 23.26 -7.61 -22.78
C LEU A 373 24.58 -7.27 -23.50
N LYS A 374 25.28 -6.22 -23.05
CA LYS A 374 26.50 -5.71 -23.71
C LYS A 374 27.81 -6.04 -22.97
N GLY A 375 27.74 -6.76 -21.83
CA GLY A 375 28.93 -7.19 -21.07
C GLY A 375 29.57 -6.08 -20.23
N GLY A 376 28.78 -5.31 -19.47
CA GLY A 376 29.28 -4.28 -18.53
C GLY A 376 29.79 -4.85 -17.20
N GLU A 377 30.40 -3.99 -16.36
CA GLU A 377 31.14 -4.32 -15.12
C GLU A 377 30.43 -5.23 -14.09
N PHE A 378 29.11 -5.44 -14.20
CA PHE A 378 28.33 -6.35 -13.36
C PHE A 378 28.11 -7.76 -13.96
N TYR A 379 28.69 -8.04 -15.13
CA TYR A 379 28.65 -9.36 -15.76
C TYR A 379 29.75 -10.26 -15.16
N GLN A 380 29.40 -11.09 -14.18
CA GLN A 380 30.14 -12.33 -13.95
C GLN A 380 29.48 -13.41 -14.80
N ALA A 381 30.23 -13.95 -15.76
CA ALA A 381 29.81 -15.15 -16.48
C ALA A 381 29.50 -16.26 -15.46
N PRO A 382 28.47 -17.11 -15.70
CA PRO A 382 28.29 -18.30 -14.88
C PRO A 382 29.59 -19.08 -14.91
N GLN A 383 30.20 -19.32 -13.74
CA GLN A 383 31.33 -20.25 -13.67
C GLN A 383 30.82 -21.60 -14.15
N GLY A 384 31.31 -22.02 -15.31
CA GLY A 384 31.01 -23.34 -15.85
C GLY A 384 31.40 -24.38 -14.81
N VAL A 385 30.45 -25.24 -14.45
CA VAL A 385 30.74 -26.44 -13.69
C VAL A 385 31.63 -27.32 -14.59
N GLY A 386 32.91 -27.36 -14.27
CA GLY A 386 33.87 -28.33 -14.80
C GLY A 386 33.83 -29.63 -14.00
#